data_AF-A0A7K3RS61-F1
#
_entry.id   AF-A0A7K3RS61-F1
#
_cell.length_a   1.000
_cell.length_b   1.000
_cell.length_c   1.000
_cell.angle_alpha   90.00
_cell.angle_beta   90.00
_cell.angle_gamma   90.00
#
_symmetry.space_group_name_H-M   'P 1'
#
loop_
_entity.id
_entity.type
_entity.pdbx_description
1 polymer ?
#
loop_
_entity_poly.entity_id
_entity_poly.type
_entity_poly.pdbx_seq_one_letter_code
_entity_poly.pdbx_strand_id
1 'polypeptide(L)' 'MSHIALVTLVVRDYDEALAFYRDALGFEPVEDTDRGDGTRWVVVRPRG' A
#
# COMPACT_ATOMS: atom_id res chain seq x y z
N MET A 1 -1.69 14.36 -20.01
CA MET A 1 -2.48 13.12 -20.24
C MET A 1 -3.03 12.67 -18.91
N SER A 2 -4.33 12.35 -18.83
CA SER A 2 -4.97 11.91 -17.60
C SER A 2 -4.68 10.42 -17.37
N HIS A 3 -4.38 10.03 -16.13
CA HIS A 3 -4.18 8.65 -15.70
C HIS A 3 -4.71 8.45 -14.27
N ILE A 4 -4.89 7.20 -13.86
CA ILE A 4 -5.27 6.87 -12.48
C ILE A 4 -3.99 6.81 -11.65
N ALA A 5 -3.91 7.63 -10.61
CA ALA A 5 -2.72 7.70 -9.75
C ALA A 5 -2.71 6.64 -8.64
N LEU A 6 -3.87 6.30 -8.07
CA LEU A 6 -4.03 5.40 -6.94
C LEU A 6 -5.28 4.54 -7.10
N VAL A 7 -5.20 3.29 -6.63
CA VAL A 7 -6.34 2.38 -6.49
C VAL A 7 -6.35 1.87 -5.05
N THR A 8 -7.47 2.06 -4.35
CA THR A 8 -7.62 1.64 -2.95
C THR A 8 -8.17 0.22 -2.87
N LEU A 9 -7.52 -0.61 -2.06
CA LEU A 9 -7.93 -1.98 -1.79
C LEU A 9 -8.29 -2.13 -0.32
N VAL A 10 -9.44 -2.75 -0.04
CA VAL A 10 -9.82 -3.12 1.33
C VAL A 10 -9.10 -4.40 1.70
N VAL A 11 -8.37 -4.35 2.81
CA VAL A 11 -7.59 -5.48 3.33
C VAL A 11 -8.05 -5.82 4.74
N ARG A 12 -7.78 -7.05 5.17
CA ARG A 12 -8.13 -7.53 6.51
C ARG A 12 -7.19 -6.94 7.57
N ASP A 13 -5.89 -6.90 7.24
CA ASP A 13 -4.82 -6.45 8.13
C ASP A 13 -3.73 -5.75 7.29
N TYR A 14 -3.20 -4.65 7.82
CA TYR A 14 -2.23 -3.82 7.09
C TYR A 14 -0.86 -4.49 6.97
N ASP A 15 -0.39 -5.17 8.01
CA ASP A 15 0.93 -5.77 8.03
C ASP A 15 0.96 -7.05 7.17
N GLU A 16 -0.11 -7.86 7.22
CA GLU A 16 -0.33 -9.01 6.31
C GLU A 16 -0.31 -8.55 4.84
N ALA A 17 -1.06 -7.49 4.52
CA ALA A 17 -1.12 -6.96 3.17
C ALA A 17 0.23 -6.38 2.72
N LEU A 18 0.88 -5.57 3.56
CA LEU A 18 2.17 -4.97 3.22
C LEU A 18 3.25 -6.03 2.98
N ALA A 19 3.30 -7.07 3.81
CA ALA A 19 4.20 -8.20 3.59
C ALA A 19 3.89 -8.93 2.27
N PHE A 20 2.63 -9.18 1.94
CA PHE A 20 2.25 -9.79 0.67
C PHE A 20 2.71 -8.95 -0.54
N TYR A 21 2.39 -7.65 -0.57
CA TYR A 21 2.78 -6.79 -1.70
C TYR A 21 4.30 -6.63 -1.79
N ARG A 22 5.00 -6.46 -0.67
CA ARG A 22 6.46 -6.30 -0.64
C ARG A 22 7.19 -7.59 -1.00
N ASP A 23 6.86 -8.68 -0.33
CA ASP A 23 7.70 -9.89 -0.34
C ASP A 23 7.25 -10.88 -1.41
N ALA A 24 5.94 -11.06 -1.62
CA ALA A 24 5.43 -11.99 -2.63
C ALA A 24 5.36 -11.35 -4.02
N LEU A 25 4.94 -10.08 -4.10
CA LEU A 25 4.79 -9.37 -5.38
C LEU A 25 5.98 -8.47 -5.73
N GLY A 26 6.90 -8.25 -4.79
CA GLY A 26 8.11 -7.45 -5.03
C GLY A 26 7.86 -5.94 -5.16
N PHE A 27 6.71 -5.44 -4.69
CA PHE A 27 6.39 -4.02 -4.70
C PHE A 27 7.24 -3.28 -3.65
N GLU A 28 7.39 -1.98 -3.83
CA GLU A 28 8.05 -1.13 -2.85
C GLU A 28 7.05 -0.24 -2.11
N PRO A 29 7.17 -0.14 -0.77
CA PRO A 29 6.42 0.85 -0.01
C PRO A 29 6.89 2.27 -0.38
N VAL A 30 5.92 3.11 -0.70
CA VAL A 30 6.11 4.53 -1.02
C VAL A 30 5.77 5.39 0.19
N GLU A 31 4.72 5.01 0.91
CA GLU A 31 4.24 5.71 2.10
C GLU A 31 3.64 4.73 3.10
N ASP A 32 3.86 4.99 4.38
CA ASP A 32 3.27 4.27 5.50
C ASP A 32 3.08 5.26 6.65
N THR A 33 1.92 5.91 6.66
CA THR A 33 1.61 7.02 7.57
C THR A 33 0.47 6.62 8.51
N ASP A 34 0.72 6.68 9.82
CA ASP A 34 -0.32 6.56 10.85
C ASP A 34 -1.26 7.78 10.80
N ARG A 35 -2.58 7.54 10.81
CA ARG A 35 -3.60 8.60 10.75
C ARG A 35 -4.19 8.97 12.12
N GLY A 36 -3.76 8.32 13.20
CA GLY A 36 -4.14 8.64 14.58
C GLY A 36 -5.53 8.16 15.01
N ASP A 37 -6.28 7.53 14.11
CA ASP A 37 -7.61 6.94 14.35
C ASP A 37 -7.58 5.40 14.35
N GLY A 38 -6.38 4.82 14.41
CA GLY A 38 -6.16 3.38 14.28
C GLY A 38 -6.10 2.91 12.81
N THR A 39 -6.24 3.81 11.84
CA THR A 39 -6.01 3.50 10.41
C THR A 39 -4.63 3.96 9.95
N ARG A 40 -4.12 3.29 8.92
CA ARG A 40 -2.87 3.64 8.25
C ARG A 40 -3.12 3.99 6.80
N TRP A 41 -2.41 4.99 6.32
CA TRP A 41 -2.27 5.28 4.90
C TRP A 41 -1.03 4.58 4.38
N VAL A 42 -1.24 3.44 3.70
CA VAL A 42 -0.16 2.63 3.13
C VAL A 42 -0.27 2.67 1.62
N VAL A 43 0.80 3.09 0.97
CA VAL A 43 0.92 3.12 -0.49
C VAL A 43 2.10 2.26 -0.91
N VAL A 44 1.85 1.34 -1.83
CA VAL A 44 2.87 0.50 -2.46
C VAL A 44 2.81 0.69 -3.97
N ARG A 45 3.93 0.48 -4.66
CA ARG A 45 3.98 0.48 -6.13
C ARG A 45 4.79 -0.69 -6.67
N PRO A 46 4.46 -1.20 -7.87
CA PRO A 46 5.37 -2.07 -8.61
C PRO A 46 6.71 -1.37 -8.86
N ARG A 47 7.79 -2.14 -8.99
CA ARG A 47 9.08 -1.58 -9.42
C ARG A 47 9.06 -1.29 -10.92
N GLY A 48 9.55 -0.11 -11.32
CA GLY A 48 9.57 0.37 -12.70
C GLY A 48 8.78 1.65 -12.87
#